data_AF-A0AA42BMB5-F1
#
_entry.id   AF-A0AA42BMB5-F1
#
_cell.length_a   1.000
_cell.length_b   1.000
_cell.length_c   1.000
_cell.angle_alpha   90.00
_cell.angle_beta   90.00
_cell.angle_gamma   90.00
#
_symmetry.space_group_name_H-M   'P 1'
#
loop_
_entity.id
_entity.type
_entity.pdbx_description
1 polymer ?
#
loop_
_entity_poly.entity_id
_entity_poly.type
_entity_poly.pdbx_seq_one_letter_code
_entity_poly.pdbx_strand_id
1 'polypeptide(L)'
;MAVITQYVVQHKGVDKLVTTDKKEADQYDKMLSIADNLAMYIEAKGITLDDNVAEELSILIAKQKDSVQKIFRGTSAENLLEEESAEIVSIDAKAE
;
A
#
# COMPACT_ATOMS: atom_id res chain seq x y z
N MET A 1 -0.26 24.39 -28.87
CA MET A 1 0.80 23.86 -27.98
C MET A 1 0.12 23.34 -26.72
N ALA A 2 0.34 22.08 -26.34
CA ALA A 2 -0.28 21.50 -25.14
C ALA A 2 0.78 21.37 -24.03
N VAL A 3 0.41 21.75 -22.81
CA VAL A 3 1.24 21.58 -21.59
C VAL A 3 0.55 20.52 -20.74
N ILE A 4 1.31 19.53 -20.27
CA ILE A 4 0.81 18.43 -19.44
C ILE A 4 1.62 18.46 -18.13
N THR A 5 0.93 18.43 -17.00
CA THR A 5 1.54 18.32 -15.68
C THR A 5 1.43 16.88 -15.21
N GLN A 6 2.55 16.29 -14.80
CA GLN A 6 2.62 14.95 -14.23
C GLN A 6 3.32 15.00 -12.88
N TYR A 7 2.88 14.15 -11.98
CA TYR A 7 3.46 13.89 -10.67
C TYR A 7 4.13 12.52 -10.73
N VAL A 8 5.43 12.50 -10.43
CA VAL A 8 6.24 11.29 -10.40
C VAL A 8 6.58 10.98 -8.95
N VAL A 9 6.16 9.81 -8.47
CA VAL A 9 6.50 9.31 -7.14
C VAL A 9 7.68 8.35 -7.28
N GLN A 10 8.78 8.71 -6.65
CA GLN A 10 10.03 7.96 -6.69
C GLN A 10 10.33 7.34 -5.33
N HIS A 11 10.71 6.07 -5.31
CA HIS A 11 11.12 5.36 -4.11
C HIS A 11 12.52 4.79 -4.30
N LYS A 12 13.45 5.14 -3.40
CA LYS A 12 14.87 4.74 -3.47
C LYS A 12 15.52 5.01 -4.84
N GLY A 13 15.13 6.11 -5.50
CA GLY A 13 15.64 6.49 -6.82
C GLY A 13 14.98 5.79 -8.02
N VAL A 14 13.96 4.96 -7.80
CA VAL A 14 13.19 4.27 -8.85
C VAL A 14 11.78 4.84 -8.93
N ASP A 15 11.35 5.22 -10.13
CA ASP A 15 10.02 5.75 -10.37
C ASP A 15 8.97 4.64 -10.19
N LYS A 16 8.06 4.81 -9.22
CA LYS A 16 7.05 3.80 -8.86
C LYS A 16 5.66 4.14 -9.37
N LEU A 17 5.34 5.44 -9.48
CA LEU A 17 4.06 5.91 -9.99
C LEU A 17 4.26 7.20 -10.79
N VAL A 18 3.65 7.27 -11.98
CA VAL A 18 3.51 8.52 -12.74
C VAL A 18 2.03 8.74 -12.96
N THR A 19 1.50 9.84 -12.44
CA THR A 19 0.07 10.17 -12.53
C THR A 19 -0.10 11.65 -12.84
N THR A 20 -1.25 12.04 -13.39
CA THR A 20 -1.62 13.44 -13.58
C THR A 20 -2.41 13.99 -12.39
N ASP A 21 -2.80 13.14 -11.43
CA ASP A 21 -3.53 13.53 -10.22
C ASP A 21 -2.58 13.70 -9.03
N LYS A 22 -2.55 14.91 -8.48
CA LYS A 22 -1.76 15.24 -7.30
C LYS A 22 -2.14 14.43 -6.07
N LYS A 23 -3.44 14.19 -5.85
CA LYS A 23 -3.91 13.49 -4.65
C LYS A 23 -3.46 12.05 -4.64
N GLU A 24 -3.49 11.40 -5.80
CA GLU A 24 -3.06 10.02 -5.96
C GLU A 24 -1.54 9.90 -5.72
N ALA A 25 -0.76 10.86 -6.23
CA ALA A 25 0.67 10.94 -5.95
C ALA A 25 0.98 11.14 -4.45
N ASP A 26 0.29 12.07 -3.78
CA ASP A 26 0.45 12.34 -2.34
C ASP A 26 0.06 11.12 -1.48
N GLN A 27 -0.98 10.37 -1.88
CA GLN A 27 -1.38 9.15 -1.19
C GLN A 27 -0.35 8.03 -1.35
N TYR A 28 0.20 7.88 -2.56
CA TYR A 28 1.20 6.85 -2.87
C TYR A 28 2.55 7.14 -2.17
N ASP A 29 2.97 8.40 -2.12
CA ASP A 29 4.15 8.84 -1.35
C ASP A 29 3.99 8.52 0.15
N LYS A 30 2.83 8.84 0.71
CA LYS A 30 2.51 8.51 2.11
C LYS A 30 2.49 7.00 2.37
N MET A 31 2.00 6.22 1.40
CA MET A 31 2.03 4.75 1.38
C MET A 31 3.47 4.23 1.54
N LEU A 32 4.37 4.70 0.67
CA LEU A 32 5.79 4.32 0.63
C LEU A 32 6.50 4.70 1.92
N SER A 33 6.25 5.89 2.46
CA SER A 33 6.86 6.34 3.72
C SER A 33 6.46 5.46 4.91
N ILE A 34 5.19 5.02 4.99
CA ILE A 34 4.73 4.11 6.05
C ILE A 34 5.43 2.75 5.91
N ALA A 35 5.55 2.24 4.68
CA ALA A 35 6.21 0.99 4.39
C ALA A 35 7.70 0.99 4.80
N ASP A 36 8.44 2.04 4.45
CA ASP A 36 9.86 2.19 4.86
C ASP A 36 10.02 2.23 6.39
N ASN A 37 9.17 2.98 7.08
CA ASN A 37 9.21 3.05 8.54
C ASN A 37 8.93 1.70 9.19
N LEU A 38 8.03 0.90 8.61
CA LEU A 38 7.71 -0.45 9.07
C LEU A 38 8.86 -1.42 8.81
N ALA A 39 9.45 -1.40 7.61
CA ALA A 39 10.62 -2.20 7.28
C ALA A 39 11.78 -1.90 8.24
N MET A 40 12.09 -0.61 8.47
CA MET A 40 13.11 -0.18 9.42
C MET A 40 12.81 -0.61 10.86
N TYR A 41 11.54 -0.57 11.28
CA TYR A 41 11.14 -1.04 12.62
C TYR A 41 11.32 -2.56 12.77
N ILE A 42 10.98 -3.34 11.75
CA ILE A 42 11.12 -4.80 11.73
C ILE A 42 12.61 -5.20 11.73
N GLU A 43 13.44 -4.53 10.91
CA GLU A 43 14.90 -4.69 10.92
C GLU A 43 15.51 -4.34 12.29
N ALA A 44 15.06 -3.25 12.91
CA ALA A 44 15.51 -2.85 14.24
C ALA A 44 15.13 -3.85 15.34
N LYS A 45 14.13 -4.73 15.09
CA LYS A 45 13.77 -5.85 15.98
C LYS A 45 14.58 -7.13 15.70
N GLY A 46 15.56 -7.07 14.79
CA GLY A 46 16.43 -8.19 14.44
C GLY A 46 15.86 -9.11 13.37
N ILE A 47 14.79 -8.71 12.68
CA ILE A 47 14.23 -9.45 11.55
C ILE A 47 14.78 -8.80 10.27
N THR A 48 15.79 -9.42 9.69
CA THR A 48 16.34 -9.00 8.40
C THR A 48 15.43 -9.53 7.29
N LEU A 49 14.86 -8.64 6.47
CA LEU A 49 14.14 -9.01 5.26
C LEU A 49 15.06 -8.88 4.04
N ASP A 50 14.88 -9.75 3.06
CA ASP A 50 15.50 -9.58 1.74
C ASP A 50 14.90 -8.36 1.03
N ASP A 51 15.69 -7.67 0.20
CA ASP A 51 15.26 -6.46 -0.52
C ASP A 51 13.99 -6.67 -1.36
N ASN A 52 13.84 -7.84 -2.01
CA ASN A 52 12.62 -8.16 -2.75
C ASN A 52 11.41 -8.27 -1.81
N VAL A 53 11.60 -8.93 -0.66
CA VAL A 53 10.51 -9.15 0.31
C VAL A 53 10.15 -7.84 0.99
N ALA A 54 11.13 -6.97 1.28
CA ALA A 54 10.88 -5.64 1.79
C ALA A 54 10.07 -4.80 0.79
N GLU A 55 10.40 -4.86 -0.51
CA GLU A 55 9.64 -4.18 -1.57
C GLU A 55 8.22 -4.75 -1.71
N GLU A 56 8.06 -6.07 -1.75
CA GLU A 56 6.76 -6.72 -1.89
C GLU A 56 5.86 -6.43 -0.68
N LEU A 57 6.42 -6.49 0.53
CA LEU A 57 5.74 -6.15 1.77
C LEU A 57 5.35 -4.66 1.79
N SER A 58 6.24 -3.79 1.31
CA SER A 58 5.98 -2.36 1.19
C SER A 58 4.78 -2.12 0.30
N ILE A 59 4.71 -2.75 -0.87
CA ILE A 59 3.59 -2.62 -1.80
C ILE A 59 2.30 -3.18 -1.20
N LEU A 60 2.37 -4.33 -0.52
CA LEU A 60 1.21 -5.00 0.08
C LEU A 60 0.59 -4.16 1.20
N ILE A 61 1.40 -3.73 2.17
CA ILE A 61 0.96 -2.89 3.30
C ILE A 61 0.31 -1.60 2.79
N ALA A 62 0.89 -1.08 1.73
CA ALA A 62 0.51 0.20 1.20
C ALA A 62 -0.84 0.08 0.43
N LYS A 63 -1.05 -1.00 -0.35
CA LYS A 63 -2.37 -1.31 -0.93
C LYS A 63 -3.44 -1.59 0.12
N GLN A 64 -3.04 -2.22 1.21
CA GLN A 64 -3.91 -2.67 2.30
C GLN A 64 -3.86 -1.72 3.51
N LYS A 65 -3.58 -0.43 3.29
CA LYS A 65 -3.32 0.52 4.37
C LYS A 65 -4.45 0.57 5.42
N ASP A 66 -5.70 0.64 4.99
CA ASP A 66 -6.86 0.69 5.88
C ASP A 66 -7.01 -0.61 6.68
N SER A 67 -6.82 -1.75 6.02
CA SER A 67 -6.79 -3.08 6.63
C SER A 67 -5.68 -3.19 7.69
N VAL A 68 -4.45 -2.81 7.35
CA VAL A 68 -3.31 -2.81 8.26
C VAL A 68 -3.54 -1.89 9.46
N GLN A 69 -4.16 -0.71 9.25
CA GLN A 69 -4.52 0.20 10.36
C GLN A 69 -5.58 -0.42 11.31
N LYS A 70 -6.54 -1.18 10.80
CA LYS A 70 -7.51 -1.92 11.62
C LYS A 70 -6.81 -2.99 12.48
N ILE A 71 -5.86 -3.73 11.90
CA ILE A 71 -5.06 -4.73 12.66
C ILE A 71 -4.31 -4.07 13.82
N PHE A 72 -3.65 -2.93 13.59
CA PHE A 72 -2.95 -2.19 14.66
C PHE A 72 -3.90 -1.66 15.75
N ARG A 73 -5.18 -1.49 15.46
CA ARG A 73 -6.21 -1.08 16.44
C ARG A 73 -6.80 -2.26 17.23
N GLY A 74 -6.35 -3.48 16.96
CA GLY A 74 -6.77 -4.70 17.68
C GLY A 74 -7.82 -5.53 16.96
N THR A 75 -8.16 -5.22 15.70
CA THR A 75 -8.98 -6.10 14.86
C THR A 75 -8.17 -7.34 14.46
N SER A 76 -8.71 -8.55 14.65
CA SER A 76 -8.04 -9.78 14.21
C SER A 76 -7.89 -9.78 12.68
N ALA A 77 -6.76 -10.30 12.19
CA ALA A 77 -6.54 -10.51 10.76
C ALA A 77 -7.63 -11.43 10.16
N GLU A 78 -8.13 -12.39 10.94
CA GLU A 78 -9.20 -13.31 10.53
C GLU A 78 -10.49 -12.55 10.18
N ASN A 79 -10.94 -11.65 11.06
CA ASN A 79 -12.14 -10.84 10.84
C ASN A 79 -12.01 -9.94 9.62
N LEU A 80 -10.82 -9.41 9.38
CA LEU A 80 -10.56 -8.50 8.29
C LEU A 80 -10.53 -9.21 6.94
N LEU A 81 -9.92 -10.39 6.90
CA LEU A 81 -9.93 -11.26 5.73
C LEU A 81 -11.34 -11.78 5.43
N GLU A 82 -12.18 -12.01 6.44
CA GLU A 82 -13.60 -12.32 6.26
C GLU A 82 -14.40 -11.11 5.73
N GLU A 83 -14.16 -9.89 6.23
CA GLU A 83 -14.75 -8.65 5.69
C GLU A 83 -14.34 -8.42 4.24
N GLU A 84 -13.04 -8.52 3.90
CA GLU A 84 -12.55 -8.39 2.53
C GLU A 84 -13.09 -9.50 1.62
N SER A 85 -13.15 -10.75 2.10
CA SER A 85 -13.75 -11.86 1.34
C SER A 85 -15.25 -11.66 1.11
N ALA A 86 -15.98 -11.06 2.05
CA ALA A 86 -17.39 -10.72 1.88
C ALA A 86 -17.60 -9.54 0.90
N GLU A 87 -16.67 -8.58 0.86
CA GLU A 87 -16.71 -7.44 -0.04
C GLU A 87 -16.37 -7.81 -1.50
N ILE A 88 -15.45 -8.75 -1.72
CA ILE A 88 -15.11 -9.24 -3.08
C ILE A 88 -16.24 -10.10 -3.67
N VAL A 89 -16.98 -10.86 -2.86
CA VAL A 89 -18.09 -11.72 -3.33
C VAL A 89 -19.34 -10.92 -3.72
N SER A 90 -19.46 -9.67 -3.27
CA SER A 90 -20.66 -8.85 -3.51
C SER A 90 -20.61 -7.96 -4.76
N ILE A 91 -19.51 -7.96 -5.53
CA ILE A 91 -19.34 -7.08 -6.71
C ILE A 91 -19.66 -7.78 -8.05
N ASP A 92 -19.59 -9.11 -8.16
CA ASP A 92 -19.82 -9.83 -9.44
C ASP A 92 -21.19 -10.53 -9.56
N ALA A 93 -22.15 -10.23 -8.69
CA ALA A 93 -23.49 -10.84 -8.73
C ALA A 93 -24.60 -9.91 -9.26
N LYS A 94 -24.28 -9.01 -10.20
CA LYS A 94 -25.33 -8.27 -10.94
C LYS A 94 -24.95 -7.95 -12.38
N ALA A 95 -24.91 -8.99 -13.19
CA ALA A 95 -25.12 -8.90 -14.62
C ALA A 95 -26.07 -10.01 -15.06
N GLU A 96 -27.37 -9.76 -14.91
CA GLU A 96 -28.42 -10.30 -15.78
C GLU A 96 -29.40 -9.18 -16.11
#